data_AF-A0A966LX41-F1
#
_entry.id   AF-A0A966LX41-F1
#
_cell.length_a   1.000
_cell.length_b   1.000
_cell.length_c   1.000
_cell.angle_alpha   90.00
_cell.angle_beta   90.00
_cell.angle_gamma   90.00
#
_symmetry.space_group_name_H-M   'P 1'
#
loop_
_entity.id
_entity.type
_entity.pdbx_description
1 polymer ?
#
loop_
_entity_poly.entity_id
_entity_poly.type
_entity_poly.pdbx_seq_one_letter_code
_entity_poly.pdbx_strand_id
1 'polypeptide(L)'
;MNLLKKLRYVPKSFAIVSALVVALTATAATFAWGPTDREIKTWPNAFTYVTFNSIDGNPNYGYEREFTTIKDVTAGSGYNGSMKLTPGHEYEVQMYVHNNAGSEYNASGVGIAKDVKIRAALPASVTGNATINGFLTSSNANPSEIWDSANLTSDGTVHLEFINNSARIKTHFLDTSLSDSIITSGVAIGDQALDGKWRGCLEFAGYIKFRFKVKDTTFTMSKEVRKHTTDSGGWTESYTANPGETVDFLIRYKNTGDLTQENVTVKDVLPTGLTYVPGSTVLANANNQTPKQVSDNVTGVGINIGSYTPGSDAWVRFSAKVVNKDVLACGVNTLKNVATVTTAAGPKSDDAVVIVTTECIPVEKTIEVCRLSDNKYPVTIKESEFDSSKYSKNPADCKPIEVCRLDDKKIVTIKESEYDSNKYSKNLADCDAPKGAPTEIPSTGPAEFIGNIVGSSALGYGAYSYLNSRRALKKAHN
;
A
#
# COMPACT_ATOMS: atom_id res chain seq x y z
N MET A 1 64.04 14.81 7.30
CA MET A 1 63.86 15.88 8.30
C MET A 1 62.67 16.74 7.88
N ASN A 2 61.80 17.16 8.82
CA ASN A 2 60.62 18.01 8.61
C ASN A 2 59.59 17.58 7.52
N LEU A 3 58.60 16.78 7.93
CA LEU A 3 57.22 16.92 7.44
C LEU A 3 56.34 17.35 8.63
N LEU A 4 56.09 18.65 8.77
CA LEU A 4 55.26 19.20 9.85
C LEU A 4 54.54 20.49 9.41
N LYS A 5 53.26 20.60 9.84
CA LYS A 5 52.28 21.70 9.67
C LYS A 5 51.25 21.56 8.53
N LYS A 6 50.15 20.83 8.82
CA LYS A 6 48.75 21.22 8.50
C LYS A 6 47.73 20.22 9.09
N LEU A 7 47.66 20.11 10.42
CA LEU A 7 46.38 19.79 11.07
C LEU A 7 45.71 21.11 11.45
N ARG A 8 44.52 21.36 10.90
CA ARG A 8 43.61 22.44 11.32
C ARG A 8 42.29 21.79 11.71
N TYR A 9 41.85 22.07 12.94
CA TYR A 9 40.46 22.00 13.40
C TYR A 9 39.60 20.86 12.82
N VAL A 10 39.65 19.70 13.49
CA VAL A 10 38.48 18.81 13.50
C VAL A 10 37.49 19.42 14.50
N PRO A 11 36.28 19.85 14.11
CA PRO A 11 35.27 20.28 15.07
C PRO A 11 34.87 19.08 15.94
N LYS A 12 34.57 19.31 17.23
CA LYS A 12 34.07 18.27 18.11
C LYS A 12 32.65 17.86 17.69
N SER A 13 32.56 16.90 16.77
CA SER A 13 31.31 16.18 16.50
C SER A 13 30.82 15.55 17.80
N PHE A 14 29.52 15.67 18.07
CA PHE A 14 28.89 14.89 19.13
C PHE A 14 29.07 13.41 18.81
N ALA A 15 29.94 12.74 19.57
CA ALA A 15 29.95 11.30 19.64
C ALA A 15 28.68 10.88 20.40
N ILE A 16 27.57 10.77 19.68
CA ILE A 16 26.43 9.99 20.15
C ILE A 16 26.99 8.58 20.32
N VAL A 17 27.20 8.18 21.57
CA VAL A 17 27.50 6.80 21.92
C VAL A 17 26.19 6.05 21.71
N SER A 18 25.97 5.61 20.46
CA SER A 18 24.91 4.68 20.10
C SER A 18 25.18 3.37 20.82
N ALA A 19 24.65 3.29 22.04
CA ALA A 19 24.67 2.07 22.83
C ALA A 19 24.13 0.95 21.94
N LEU A 20 24.94 -0.09 21.76
CA LEU A 20 24.65 -1.19 20.87
C LEU A 20 23.62 -2.12 21.54
N VAL A 21 22.38 -1.62 21.64
CA VAL A 21 21.21 -2.35 22.12
C VAL A 21 21.00 -3.51 21.15
N VAL A 22 21.48 -4.68 21.55
CA VAL A 22 21.30 -5.92 20.80
C VAL A 22 19.80 -6.11 20.60
N ALA A 23 19.37 -6.14 19.35
CA ALA A 23 17.98 -6.37 18.98
C ALA A 23 17.60 -7.83 19.26
N LEU A 24 17.39 -8.14 20.54
CA LEU A 24 16.72 -9.35 20.99
C LEU A 24 15.33 -9.36 20.37
N THR A 25 15.15 -10.19 19.34
CA THR A 25 13.86 -10.42 18.70
C THR A 25 12.91 -11.04 19.72
N ALA A 26 12.08 -10.20 20.34
CA ALA A 26 11.07 -10.63 21.30
C ALA A 26 10.03 -11.50 20.59
N THR A 27 10.23 -12.82 20.64
CA THR A 27 9.18 -13.79 20.35
C THR A 27 8.01 -13.49 21.28
N ALA A 28 6.82 -13.26 20.71
CA ALA A 28 5.64 -12.85 21.46
C ALA A 28 5.24 -13.92 22.50
N ALA A 29 5.69 -13.73 23.74
CA ALA A 29 5.41 -14.63 24.86
C ALA A 29 4.05 -14.26 25.46
N THR A 30 3.02 -15.03 25.11
CA THR A 30 1.69 -14.89 25.70
C THR A 30 1.68 -15.46 27.12
N PHE A 31 2.10 -14.66 28.11
CA PHE A 31 1.64 -14.58 29.51
C PHE A 31 2.59 -13.65 30.27
N ALA A 32 2.06 -12.72 31.08
CA ALA A 32 2.84 -11.57 31.57
C ALA A 32 3.98 -11.92 32.55
N TRP A 33 3.73 -12.84 33.48
CA TRP A 33 4.65 -13.17 34.58
C TRP A 33 5.04 -14.65 34.67
N GLY A 34 6.11 -14.94 35.39
CA GLY A 34 6.55 -16.30 35.70
C GLY A 34 7.75 -16.40 36.66
N PRO A 35 8.22 -17.62 36.99
CA PRO A 35 7.69 -18.93 36.59
C PRO A 35 6.26 -19.18 37.08
N THR A 36 5.37 -19.69 36.22
CA THR A 36 3.92 -19.77 36.49
C THR A 36 3.57 -20.68 37.66
N ASP A 37 4.34 -21.76 37.83
CA ASP A 37 4.23 -22.86 38.81
C ASP A 37 4.68 -22.51 40.24
N ARG A 38 5.32 -21.36 40.43
CA ARG A 38 5.76 -20.86 41.75
C ARG A 38 4.60 -20.72 42.74
N GLU A 39 4.79 -21.22 43.96
CA GLU A 39 3.87 -21.08 45.10
C GLU A 39 3.47 -19.61 45.33
N ILE A 40 2.18 -19.37 45.57
CA ILE A 40 1.61 -18.07 45.96
C ILE A 40 0.88 -18.25 47.29
N LYS A 41 1.05 -17.29 48.20
CA LYS A 41 0.33 -17.26 49.48
C LYS A 41 -0.55 -16.02 49.57
N THR A 42 -1.71 -16.14 50.21
CA THR A 42 -2.53 -14.97 50.56
C THR A 42 -1.96 -14.26 51.78
N TRP A 43 -2.00 -12.93 51.76
CA TRP A 43 -1.63 -12.09 52.91
C TRP A 43 -2.43 -12.49 54.17
N PRO A 44 -1.83 -12.55 55.38
CA PRO A 44 -0.45 -12.18 55.74
C PRO A 44 0.54 -13.35 55.79
N ASN A 45 0.27 -14.47 55.10
CA ASN A 45 1.07 -15.70 55.25
C ASN A 45 2.46 -15.59 54.59
N ALA A 46 3.51 -15.51 55.40
CA ALA A 46 4.89 -15.43 54.94
C ALA A 46 5.48 -16.78 54.48
N PHE A 47 6.65 -16.73 53.85
CA PHE A 47 7.45 -17.89 53.48
C PHE A 47 8.57 -18.17 54.50
N THR A 48 9.02 -19.43 54.59
CA THR A 48 10.12 -19.86 55.45
C THR A 48 11.49 -19.79 54.75
N TYR A 49 11.50 -19.37 53.49
CA TYR A 49 12.65 -19.28 52.60
C TYR A 49 12.50 -18.04 51.72
N VAL A 50 13.60 -17.59 51.09
CA VAL A 50 13.59 -16.45 50.17
C VAL A 50 12.76 -16.79 48.93
N THR A 51 11.67 -16.06 48.74
CA THR A 51 10.99 -15.91 47.45
C THR A 51 10.59 -14.45 47.29
N PHE A 52 10.38 -14.01 46.04
CA PHE A 52 10.02 -12.64 45.74
C PHE A 52 8.64 -12.54 45.11
N ASN A 53 7.94 -11.44 45.40
CA ASN A 53 6.71 -11.02 44.72
C ASN A 53 5.66 -12.14 44.57
N SER A 54 5.47 -12.94 45.64
CA SER A 54 4.70 -14.19 45.70
C SER A 54 3.50 -14.12 46.65
N ILE A 55 3.09 -12.92 47.08
CA ILE A 55 1.86 -12.72 47.86
C ILE A 55 0.70 -12.25 46.97
N ASP A 56 -0.49 -12.79 47.26
CA ASP A 56 -1.78 -12.24 46.83
C ASP A 56 -2.44 -11.45 47.98
N GLY A 57 -3.09 -10.33 47.65
CA GLY A 57 -3.75 -9.45 48.62
C GLY A 57 -2.81 -8.63 49.50
N ASN A 58 -1.59 -8.28 49.04
CA ASN A 58 -0.68 -7.38 49.76
C ASN A 58 -1.37 -6.00 49.98
N PRO A 59 -1.47 -5.49 51.22
CA PRO A 59 -2.22 -4.25 51.52
C PRO A 59 -1.62 -2.98 50.89
N ASN A 60 -0.35 -3.01 50.48
CA ASN A 60 0.36 -1.89 49.88
C ASN A 60 0.49 -1.98 48.34
N TYR A 61 0.15 -3.12 47.72
CA TYR A 61 0.37 -3.37 46.29
C TYR A 61 -0.74 -4.16 45.56
N GLY A 62 -1.47 -5.04 46.25
CA GLY A 62 -2.40 -5.98 45.65
C GLY A 62 -1.75 -7.31 45.29
N TYR A 63 -1.82 -7.71 44.03
CA TYR A 63 -1.29 -8.98 43.53
C TYR A 63 0.16 -8.83 43.09
N GLU A 64 1.11 -9.42 43.81
CA GLU A 64 2.53 -9.12 43.60
C GLU A 64 3.12 -9.69 42.32
N ARG A 65 2.46 -10.66 41.66
CA ARG A 65 2.98 -11.22 40.40
C ARG A 65 3.06 -10.17 39.30
N GLU A 66 2.17 -9.19 39.32
CA GLU A 66 2.10 -8.06 38.37
C GLU A 66 2.98 -6.91 38.88
N PHE A 67 4.27 -7.19 39.13
CA PHE A 67 5.20 -6.23 39.71
C PHE A 67 5.73 -5.18 38.74
N THR A 68 5.61 -5.39 37.43
CA THR A 68 6.10 -4.50 36.36
C THR A 68 4.94 -3.72 35.76
N THR A 69 4.89 -2.42 36.03
CA THR A 69 3.79 -1.52 35.62
C THR A 69 4.32 -0.25 34.97
N ILE A 70 3.51 0.39 34.14
CA ILE A 70 3.85 1.62 33.40
C ILE A 70 2.79 2.68 33.65
N LYS A 71 3.20 3.95 33.71
CA LYS A 71 2.30 5.10 33.50
C LYS A 71 2.87 6.05 32.44
N ASP A 72 1.97 6.69 31.70
CA ASP A 72 2.23 7.93 30.98
C ASP A 72 2.38 9.08 32.00
N VAL A 73 3.56 9.72 32.07
CA VAL A 73 3.80 10.88 32.95
C VAL A 73 3.50 12.21 32.28
N THR A 74 3.38 12.25 30.95
CA THR A 74 2.95 13.45 30.21
C THR A 74 1.44 13.66 30.34
N ALA A 75 0.64 12.58 30.27
CA ALA A 75 -0.81 12.60 30.44
C ALA A 75 -1.28 12.47 31.92
N GLY A 76 -0.35 12.28 32.87
CA GLY A 76 -0.68 12.21 34.31
C GLY A 76 -1.43 10.94 34.74
N SER A 77 -1.23 9.83 34.04
CA SER A 77 -1.95 8.57 34.27
C SER A 77 -1.49 7.80 35.53
N GLY A 78 -2.34 6.87 35.99
CA GLY A 78 -1.97 5.86 36.98
C GLY A 78 -1.14 4.71 36.40
N TYR A 79 -0.52 3.92 37.26
CA TYR A 79 0.22 2.72 36.85
C TYR A 79 -0.71 1.61 36.36
N ASN A 80 -0.32 0.90 35.29
CA ASN A 80 -1.06 -0.20 34.69
C ASN A 80 -0.11 -1.25 34.09
N GLY A 81 -0.57 -2.51 33.94
CA GLY A 81 0.14 -3.58 33.22
C GLY A 81 0.03 -3.50 31.69
N SER A 82 -0.64 -2.48 31.15
CA SER A 82 -0.76 -2.21 29.71
C SER A 82 -0.75 -0.70 29.44
N MET A 83 -0.13 -0.28 28.34
CA MET A 83 -0.02 1.12 27.93
C MET A 83 -0.12 1.25 26.41
N LYS A 84 -0.86 2.26 25.94
CA LYS A 84 -0.79 2.73 24.56
C LYS A 84 0.19 3.90 24.47
N LEU A 85 1.14 3.81 23.55
CA LEU A 85 2.22 4.78 23.38
C LEU A 85 1.81 5.91 22.45
N THR A 86 2.06 7.14 22.89
CA THR A 86 1.85 8.38 22.12
C THR A 86 3.21 9.02 21.80
N PRO A 87 3.51 9.37 20.53
CA PRO A 87 4.73 10.10 20.18
C PRO A 87 4.90 11.40 20.98
N GLY A 88 6.13 11.72 21.36
CA GLY A 88 6.50 12.88 22.18
C GLY A 88 6.26 12.72 23.69
N HIS A 89 5.46 11.75 24.14
CA HIS A 89 5.18 11.51 25.55
C HIS A 89 6.33 10.79 26.28
N GLU A 90 6.40 11.03 27.59
CA GLU A 90 7.31 10.34 28.51
C GLU A 90 6.54 9.38 29.41
N TYR A 91 7.18 8.25 29.70
CA TYR A 91 6.60 7.14 30.45
C TYR A 91 7.53 6.76 31.61
N GLU A 92 6.95 6.39 32.75
CA GLU A 92 7.66 5.91 33.94
C GLU A 92 7.27 4.45 34.20
N VAL A 93 8.25 3.56 34.07
CA VAL A 93 8.14 2.15 34.44
C VAL A 93 8.39 2.02 35.94
N GLN A 94 7.65 1.15 36.60
CA GLN A 94 7.79 0.78 38.00
C GLN A 94 7.91 -0.74 38.12
N MET A 95 8.89 -1.20 38.89
CA MET A 95 9.08 -2.59 39.28
C MET A 95 8.98 -2.70 40.80
N TYR A 96 8.03 -3.46 41.33
CA TYR A 96 7.91 -3.75 42.76
C TYR A 96 8.85 -4.90 43.18
N VAL A 97 9.39 -4.83 44.40
CA VAL A 97 10.25 -5.86 44.99
C VAL A 97 9.89 -6.05 46.46
N HIS A 98 9.48 -7.26 46.82
CA HIS A 98 9.24 -7.70 48.19
C HIS A 98 9.77 -9.14 48.34
N ASN A 99 10.74 -9.34 49.23
CA ASN A 99 11.14 -10.68 49.67
C ASN A 99 10.12 -11.16 50.71
N ASN A 100 9.36 -12.20 50.37
CA ASN A 100 8.22 -12.67 51.15
C ASN A 100 8.60 -13.63 52.29
N ALA A 101 9.88 -13.86 52.54
CA ALA A 101 10.33 -14.55 53.74
C ALA A 101 9.88 -13.81 55.01
N GLY A 102 9.47 -14.54 56.04
CA GLY A 102 9.12 -13.96 57.35
C GLY A 102 10.29 -13.23 58.00
N SER A 103 10.02 -12.15 58.74
CA SER A 103 11.06 -11.36 59.40
C SER A 103 11.82 -12.16 60.47
N GLU A 104 11.19 -13.19 61.04
CA GLU A 104 11.79 -14.13 61.99
C GLU A 104 12.98 -14.92 61.40
N TYR A 105 13.01 -15.12 60.08
CA TYR A 105 14.12 -15.81 59.39
C TYR A 105 15.31 -14.89 59.06
N ASN A 106 15.18 -13.57 59.24
CA ASN A 106 16.30 -12.65 58.99
C ASN A 106 17.46 -12.84 59.98
N ALA A 107 17.15 -13.12 61.25
CA ALA A 107 18.16 -13.24 62.31
C ALA A 107 19.11 -14.45 62.11
N SER A 108 18.63 -15.52 61.48
CA SER A 108 19.44 -16.68 61.07
C SER A 108 20.07 -16.52 59.67
N GLY A 109 19.81 -15.41 58.98
CA GLY A 109 20.22 -15.17 57.59
C GLY A 109 19.46 -16.00 56.54
N VAL A 110 18.49 -16.83 56.95
CA VAL A 110 17.67 -17.67 56.04
C VAL A 110 16.68 -16.83 55.24
N GLY A 111 16.10 -15.80 55.85
CA GLY A 111 15.20 -14.85 55.21
C GLY A 111 15.90 -13.76 54.38
N ILE A 112 17.23 -13.73 54.33
CA ILE A 112 17.99 -12.70 53.62
C ILE A 112 18.37 -13.21 52.22
N ALA A 113 17.82 -12.56 51.20
CA ALA A 113 18.16 -12.77 49.80
C ALA A 113 19.58 -12.26 49.49
N LYS A 114 20.26 -12.90 48.53
CA LYS A 114 21.67 -12.66 48.19
C LYS A 114 21.86 -12.47 46.69
N ASP A 115 22.88 -11.70 46.34
CA ASP A 115 23.20 -11.33 44.95
C ASP A 115 22.00 -10.74 44.19
N VAL A 116 21.09 -10.08 44.93
CA VAL A 116 19.80 -9.62 44.41
C VAL A 116 20.02 -8.59 43.33
N LYS A 117 19.47 -8.85 42.13
CA LYS A 117 19.77 -8.08 40.93
C LYS A 117 18.54 -7.95 40.05
N ILE A 118 18.31 -6.72 39.60
CA ILE A 118 17.14 -6.32 38.80
C ILE A 118 17.57 -5.91 37.38
N ARG A 119 16.73 -6.21 36.39
CA ARG A 119 16.96 -5.85 34.98
C ARG A 119 15.61 -5.58 34.31
N ALA A 120 15.57 -4.64 33.38
CA ALA A 120 14.46 -4.48 32.45
C ALA A 120 14.93 -4.74 31.01
N ALA A 121 14.07 -5.33 30.18
CA ALA A 121 14.24 -5.34 28.73
C ALA A 121 13.29 -4.30 28.12
N LEU A 122 13.84 -3.14 27.74
CA LEU A 122 13.14 -2.08 27.02
C LEU A 122 13.31 -2.32 25.51
N PRO A 123 12.24 -2.52 24.72
CA PRO A 123 12.36 -2.65 23.28
C PRO A 123 12.70 -1.30 22.65
N ALA A 124 13.64 -1.26 21.71
CA ALA A 124 14.08 -0.02 21.05
C ALA A 124 12.99 0.63 20.16
N SER A 125 11.99 -0.14 19.75
CA SER A 125 10.82 0.32 19.00
C SER A 125 9.63 -0.62 19.21
N VAL A 126 8.42 -0.10 19.00
CA VAL A 126 7.16 -0.85 19.05
C VAL A 126 6.37 -0.60 17.78
N THR A 127 5.86 -1.67 17.18
CA THR A 127 4.99 -1.63 16.00
C THR A 127 3.78 -2.53 16.28
N GLY A 128 2.63 -1.93 16.56
CA GLY A 128 1.43 -2.67 16.96
C GLY A 128 1.46 -3.11 18.42
N ASN A 129 2.27 -4.11 18.77
CA ASN A 129 2.38 -4.67 20.12
C ASN A 129 3.83 -5.01 20.50
N ALA A 130 4.18 -4.83 21.78
CA ALA A 130 5.42 -5.31 22.40
C ALA A 130 5.25 -5.41 23.93
N THR A 131 6.31 -5.72 24.68
CA THR A 131 6.34 -5.71 26.14
C THR A 131 7.61 -5.06 26.68
N ILE A 132 7.54 -4.51 27.90
CA ILE A 132 8.71 -4.25 28.75
C ILE A 132 8.77 -5.36 29.78
N ASN A 133 9.80 -6.19 29.70
CA ASN A 133 9.95 -7.34 30.60
C ASN A 133 10.85 -6.96 31.77
N GLY A 134 10.31 -6.93 32.98
CA GLY A 134 11.04 -6.77 34.22
C GLY A 134 11.49 -8.12 34.77
N PHE A 135 12.75 -8.21 35.20
CA PHE A 135 13.37 -9.42 35.75
C PHE A 135 13.98 -9.12 37.11
N LEU A 136 13.83 -10.04 38.05
CA LEU A 136 14.44 -9.99 39.38
C LEU A 136 15.09 -11.34 39.68
N THR A 137 16.36 -11.32 40.11
CA THR A 137 17.19 -12.50 40.35
C THR A 137 17.80 -12.47 41.75
N SER A 138 18.10 -13.65 42.31
CA SER A 138 18.78 -13.84 43.60
C SER A 138 19.39 -15.23 43.69
N SER A 139 20.61 -15.36 44.24
CA SER A 139 21.37 -16.61 44.26
C SER A 139 20.83 -17.68 45.23
N ASN A 140 19.99 -17.27 46.20
CA ASN A 140 19.37 -18.15 47.18
C ASN A 140 17.83 -18.05 47.21
N ALA A 141 17.20 -17.43 46.21
CA ALA A 141 15.74 -17.44 46.08
C ALA A 141 15.23 -18.73 45.43
N ASN A 142 14.01 -19.13 45.77
CA ASN A 142 13.27 -20.19 45.12
C ASN A 142 11.96 -19.64 44.53
N PRO A 143 11.85 -19.45 43.20
CA PRO A 143 12.87 -19.62 42.17
C PRO A 143 13.94 -18.52 42.18
N SER A 144 15.08 -18.78 41.53
CA SER A 144 16.23 -17.87 41.49
C SER A 144 16.09 -16.70 40.50
N GLU A 145 15.14 -16.79 39.56
CA GLU A 145 14.69 -15.68 38.71
C GLU A 145 13.16 -15.63 38.71
N ILE A 146 12.59 -14.43 38.73
CA ILE A 146 11.19 -14.15 38.45
C ILE A 146 11.10 -13.05 37.39
N TRP A 147 10.02 -13.04 36.60
CA TRP A 147 9.76 -11.98 35.62
C TRP A 147 8.29 -11.57 35.61
N ASP A 148 8.04 -10.35 35.15
CA ASP A 148 6.72 -9.80 34.83
C ASP A 148 6.84 -8.79 33.67
N SER A 149 5.75 -8.56 32.94
CA SER A 149 5.79 -7.88 31.65
C SER A 149 4.64 -6.89 31.48
N ALA A 150 4.99 -5.60 31.38
CA ALA A 150 4.02 -4.58 31.02
C ALA A 150 3.85 -4.49 29.50
N ASN A 151 2.61 -4.50 29.03
CA ASN A 151 2.26 -4.52 27.61
C ASN A 151 2.33 -3.12 27.00
N LEU A 152 2.82 -3.04 25.76
CA LEU A 152 2.94 -1.82 24.98
C LEU A 152 2.17 -1.95 23.66
N THR A 153 1.40 -0.93 23.31
CA THR A 153 0.68 -0.87 22.02
C THR A 153 0.92 0.44 21.28
N SER A 154 0.87 0.43 19.95
CA SER A 154 1.05 1.62 19.10
C SER A 154 0.30 1.51 17.77
N ASP A 155 -0.21 2.63 17.25
CA ASP A 155 -0.94 2.68 15.96
C ASP A 155 0.00 2.59 14.73
N GLY A 156 1.32 2.66 14.96
CA GLY A 156 2.38 2.57 13.96
C GLY A 156 3.73 2.31 14.63
N THR A 157 4.82 2.30 13.86
CA THR A 157 6.17 2.17 14.44
C THR A 157 6.53 3.42 15.23
N VAL A 158 6.85 3.25 16.52
CA VAL A 158 7.37 4.29 17.41
C VAL A 158 8.67 3.84 18.05
N HIS A 159 9.59 4.76 18.34
CA HIS A 159 10.90 4.46 18.94
C HIS A 159 10.94 4.86 20.42
N LEU A 160 11.64 4.08 21.24
CA LEU A 160 11.72 4.30 22.69
C LEU A 160 13.16 4.69 23.07
N GLU A 161 13.33 5.92 23.54
CA GLU A 161 14.61 6.40 24.08
C GLU A 161 14.58 6.28 25.61
N PHE A 162 15.44 5.44 26.17
CA PHE A 162 15.66 5.40 27.62
C PHE A 162 16.24 6.73 28.11
N ILE A 163 15.69 7.28 29.19
CA ILE A 163 16.20 8.52 29.77
C ILE A 163 17.36 8.17 30.72
N ASN A 164 18.58 8.40 30.26
CA ASN A 164 19.81 8.15 31.03
C ASN A 164 19.78 8.83 32.41
N ASN A 165 20.23 8.13 33.44
CA ASN A 165 20.19 8.50 34.86
C ASN A 165 18.77 8.67 35.45
N SER A 166 17.70 8.25 34.76
CA SER A 166 16.34 8.27 35.32
C SER A 166 16.06 7.12 36.30
N ALA A 167 16.90 6.08 36.30
CA ALA A 167 16.71 4.89 37.11
C ALA A 167 16.97 5.16 38.61
N ARG A 168 16.01 4.83 39.47
CA ARG A 168 16.10 4.96 40.93
C ARG A 168 15.45 3.79 41.66
N ILE A 169 15.92 3.51 42.87
CA ILE A 169 15.28 2.61 43.83
C ILE A 169 14.75 3.42 45.01
N LYS A 170 13.57 3.06 45.51
CA LYS A 170 13.01 3.56 46.77
C LYS A 170 12.44 2.42 47.62
N THR A 171 13.04 2.17 48.78
CA THR A 171 12.55 1.31 49.86
C THR A 171 12.13 2.17 51.05
N HIS A 172 11.87 1.59 52.22
CA HIS A 172 11.76 2.34 53.47
C HIS A 172 13.11 2.93 53.94
N PHE A 173 14.24 2.27 53.62
CA PHE A 173 15.58 2.59 54.15
C PHE A 173 16.53 3.22 53.12
N LEU A 174 16.18 3.22 51.84
CA LEU A 174 17.01 3.67 50.72
C LEU A 174 16.18 4.47 49.70
N ASP A 175 16.65 5.65 49.29
CA ASP A 175 16.19 6.35 48.08
C ASP A 175 17.43 6.83 47.33
N THR A 176 17.75 6.20 46.20
CA THR A 176 18.99 6.48 45.46
C THR A 176 18.86 6.15 43.97
N SER A 177 19.81 6.64 43.17
CA SER A 177 19.90 6.34 41.74
C SER A 177 20.52 4.96 41.48
N LEU A 178 20.06 4.30 40.43
CA LEU A 178 20.62 3.08 39.89
C LEU A 178 21.41 3.39 38.61
N SER A 179 22.32 2.50 38.22
CA SER A 179 23.01 2.58 36.93
C SER A 179 22.04 2.32 35.77
N ASP A 180 22.25 3.02 34.66
CA ASP A 180 21.62 2.76 33.34
C ASP A 180 21.85 1.33 32.83
N SER A 181 22.78 0.59 33.45
CA SER A 181 22.93 -0.87 33.34
C SER A 181 21.62 -1.66 33.58
N ILE A 182 20.60 -1.06 34.22
CA ILE A 182 19.29 -1.68 34.44
C ILE A 182 18.62 -2.15 33.14
N ILE A 183 18.79 -1.43 32.03
CA ILE A 183 18.26 -1.83 30.70
C ILE A 183 19.20 -2.72 29.89
N THR A 184 20.36 -3.12 30.43
CA THR A 184 21.34 -3.97 29.74
C THR A 184 21.75 -5.18 30.58
N SER A 185 22.78 -5.08 31.41
CA SER A 185 23.29 -6.19 32.23
C SER A 185 22.48 -6.46 33.50
N GLY A 186 21.62 -5.53 33.92
CA GLY A 186 21.00 -5.47 35.24
C GLY A 186 21.92 -4.85 36.31
N VAL A 187 21.33 -4.48 37.46
CA VAL A 187 21.96 -3.76 38.58
C VAL A 187 21.72 -4.51 39.88
N ALA A 188 22.74 -4.61 40.73
CA ALA A 188 22.60 -5.15 42.08
C ALA A 188 21.83 -4.19 42.99
N ILE A 189 20.87 -4.70 43.73
CA ILE A 189 19.97 -3.92 44.61
C ILE A 189 19.87 -4.60 45.98
N GLY A 190 19.44 -3.83 46.98
CA GLY A 190 19.25 -4.31 48.33
C GLY A 190 18.38 -3.35 49.12
N ASP A 191 17.87 -3.78 50.28
CA ASP A 191 16.83 -3.04 50.98
C ASP A 191 17.34 -1.78 51.71
N GLN A 192 18.63 -1.75 52.08
CA GLN A 192 19.32 -0.60 52.67
C GLN A 192 20.47 -0.04 51.80
N ALA A 193 21.03 -0.83 50.89
CA ALA A 193 22.20 -0.48 50.09
C ALA A 193 22.20 -1.24 48.76
N LEU A 194 23.00 -0.81 47.79
CA LEU A 194 23.17 -1.50 46.49
C LEU A 194 24.19 -2.65 46.59
N ASP A 195 24.06 -3.50 47.60
CA ASP A 195 25.03 -4.53 47.98
C ASP A 195 24.55 -5.98 47.72
N GLY A 196 23.42 -6.13 47.03
CA GLY A 196 22.83 -7.42 46.68
C GLY A 196 22.09 -8.12 47.82
N LYS A 197 21.82 -7.47 48.97
CA LYS A 197 21.13 -8.10 50.11
C LYS A 197 19.72 -7.55 50.32
N TRP A 198 18.73 -8.43 50.44
CA TRP A 198 17.33 -8.02 50.66
C TRP A 198 16.68 -8.85 51.76
N ARG A 199 16.36 -8.23 52.90
CA ARG A 199 15.72 -8.87 54.06
C ARG A 199 14.24 -9.21 53.78
N GLY A 200 13.75 -10.31 54.33
CA GLY A 200 12.35 -10.71 54.23
C GLY A 200 11.43 -9.87 55.13
N CYS A 201 10.22 -9.56 54.66
CA CYS A 201 9.14 -8.75 55.26
C CYS A 201 8.77 -7.50 54.43
N LEU A 202 7.50 -7.10 54.51
CA LEU A 202 6.89 -5.99 53.76
C LEU A 202 7.51 -4.63 54.09
N GLU A 203 8.09 -4.46 55.29
CA GLU A 203 8.81 -3.24 55.69
C GLU A 203 10.07 -2.97 54.84
N PHE A 204 10.68 -4.02 54.28
CA PHE A 204 11.85 -3.95 53.41
C PHE A 204 11.46 -3.89 51.92
N ALA A 205 10.17 -3.89 51.59
CA ALA A 205 9.72 -3.81 50.21
C ALA A 205 10.07 -2.45 49.57
N GLY A 206 10.12 -2.42 48.24
CA GLY A 206 10.52 -1.24 47.50
C GLY A 206 10.04 -1.19 46.06
N TYR A 207 10.24 -0.03 45.46
CA TYR A 207 9.92 0.27 44.07
C TYR A 207 11.17 0.74 43.34
N ILE A 208 11.51 0.07 42.25
CA ILE A 208 12.49 0.55 41.28
C ILE A 208 11.72 1.26 40.17
N LYS A 209 12.20 2.42 39.73
CA LYS A 209 11.54 3.22 38.68
C LYS A 209 12.57 3.74 37.68
N PHE A 210 12.20 3.78 36.41
CA PHE A 210 12.99 4.42 35.36
C PHE A 210 12.06 5.01 34.29
N ARG A 211 12.59 5.86 33.41
CA ARG A 211 11.80 6.52 32.36
C ARG A 211 12.32 6.24 30.95
N PHE A 212 11.40 6.29 30.01
CA PHE A 212 11.68 6.38 28.59
C PHE A 212 10.79 7.42 27.92
N LYS A 213 11.26 7.97 26.79
CA LYS A 213 10.50 8.87 25.93
C LYS A 213 10.14 8.16 24.64
N VAL A 214 8.89 8.27 24.22
CA VAL A 214 8.46 7.82 22.90
C VAL A 214 8.81 8.92 21.91
N LYS A 215 9.67 8.59 20.94
CA LYS A 215 10.14 9.51 19.92
C LYS A 215 9.22 9.47 18.71
N ASP A 216 8.90 10.64 18.17
CA ASP A 216 8.25 10.70 16.88
C ASP A 216 9.23 10.42 15.73
N THR A 217 8.75 9.70 14.72
CA THR A 217 9.42 9.47 13.44
C THR A 217 8.53 9.87 12.25
N THR A 218 7.52 10.72 12.45
CA THR A 218 6.77 11.29 11.33
C THR A 218 7.67 12.04 10.35
N PHE A 219 7.24 12.02 9.09
CA PHE A 219 7.70 12.92 8.06
C PHE A 219 6.51 13.33 7.19
N THR A 220 6.65 14.43 6.48
CA THR A 220 5.77 14.77 5.36
C THR A 220 6.53 14.64 4.05
N MET A 221 5.80 14.34 2.99
CA MET A 221 6.23 14.54 1.62
C MET A 221 5.05 15.09 0.83
N SER A 222 5.33 15.77 -0.27
CA SER A 222 4.31 16.15 -1.25
C SER A 222 4.89 16.14 -2.66
N LYS A 223 4.02 16.05 -3.67
CA LYS A 223 4.40 16.04 -5.08
C LYS A 223 3.56 17.05 -5.86
N GLU A 224 4.22 18.00 -6.50
CA GLU A 224 3.57 18.94 -7.42
C GLU A 224 4.12 18.82 -8.85
N VAL A 225 3.40 19.39 -9.80
CA VAL A 225 3.76 19.49 -11.22
C VAL A 225 3.64 20.94 -11.72
N ARG A 226 4.34 21.26 -12.81
CA ARG A 226 4.21 22.53 -13.56
C ARG A 226 4.77 22.40 -14.98
N LYS A 227 4.56 23.42 -15.81
CA LYS A 227 5.31 23.63 -17.07
C LYS A 227 6.83 23.68 -16.81
N HIS A 228 7.63 23.04 -17.65
CA HIS A 228 9.09 23.23 -17.62
C HIS A 228 9.46 24.68 -17.95
N THR A 229 10.09 25.38 -17.02
CA THR A 229 10.55 26.77 -17.17
C THR A 229 11.71 27.09 -16.23
N THR A 230 12.49 28.11 -16.58
CA THR A 230 13.51 28.73 -15.72
C THR A 230 12.92 29.50 -14.53
N ASP A 231 11.63 29.86 -14.58
CA ASP A 231 10.98 30.67 -13.54
C ASP A 231 10.93 29.96 -12.18
N SER A 232 10.86 30.73 -11.09
CA SER A 232 10.67 30.21 -9.74
C SER A 232 9.19 30.14 -9.35
N GLY A 233 8.69 28.95 -9.00
CA GLY A 233 7.31 28.73 -8.55
C GLY A 233 6.40 28.13 -9.62
N GLY A 234 5.09 28.42 -9.55
CA GLY A 234 4.07 27.91 -10.48
C GLY A 234 3.69 26.44 -10.28
N TRP A 235 3.99 25.87 -9.11
CA TRP A 235 3.67 24.49 -8.76
C TRP A 235 2.19 24.29 -8.41
N THR A 236 1.66 23.11 -8.73
CA THR A 236 0.24 22.74 -8.57
C THR A 236 0.09 21.21 -8.52
N GLU A 237 -0.96 20.72 -7.86
CA GLU A 237 -1.35 19.30 -7.88
C GLU A 237 -1.77 18.80 -9.29
N SER A 238 -2.25 19.72 -10.13
CA SER A 238 -2.71 19.42 -11.49
C SER A 238 -2.30 20.50 -12.49
N TYR A 239 -1.75 20.10 -13.63
CA TYR A 239 -1.36 21.00 -14.72
C TYR A 239 -1.89 20.53 -16.08
N THR A 240 -2.50 21.43 -16.85
CA THR A 240 -2.93 21.14 -18.24
C THR A 240 -1.78 21.42 -19.20
N ALA A 241 -1.32 20.39 -19.91
CA ALA A 241 -0.20 20.45 -20.84
C ALA A 241 -0.61 20.06 -22.26
N ASN A 242 0.18 20.48 -23.25
CA ASN A 242 0.02 20.10 -24.64
C ASN A 242 0.75 18.76 -24.95
N PRO A 243 0.32 17.99 -25.97
CA PRO A 243 1.10 16.86 -26.46
C PRO A 243 2.52 17.30 -26.88
N GLY A 244 3.53 16.52 -26.51
CA GLY A 244 4.93 16.86 -26.76
C GLY A 244 5.55 17.89 -25.79
N GLU A 245 4.78 18.48 -24.87
CA GLU A 245 5.28 19.48 -23.91
C GLU A 245 6.15 18.86 -22.80
N THR A 246 7.07 19.63 -22.23
CA THR A 246 7.85 19.19 -21.06
C THR A 246 7.30 19.83 -19.78
N VAL A 247 7.13 19.01 -18.75
CA VAL A 247 6.73 19.40 -17.40
C VAL A 247 7.86 19.14 -16.40
N ASP A 248 7.92 19.92 -15.33
CA ASP A 248 8.71 19.59 -14.15
C ASP A 248 7.80 18.94 -13.09
N PHE A 249 8.30 17.93 -12.39
CA PHE A 249 7.74 17.45 -11.12
C PHE A 249 8.66 17.84 -9.97
N LEU A 250 8.08 18.25 -8.84
CA LEU A 250 8.80 18.56 -7.60
C LEU A 250 8.27 17.67 -6.47
N ILE A 251 9.15 16.86 -5.90
CA ILE A 251 8.88 16.05 -4.71
C ILE A 251 9.56 16.75 -3.53
N ARG A 252 8.79 17.19 -2.53
CA ARG A 252 9.33 17.67 -1.24
C ARG A 252 9.33 16.56 -0.22
N TYR A 253 10.28 16.63 0.70
CA TYR A 253 10.34 15.81 1.90
C TYR A 253 10.71 16.70 3.09
N LYS A 254 10.11 16.45 4.27
CA LYS A 254 10.50 17.09 5.53
C LYS A 254 10.40 16.10 6.69
N ASN A 255 11.46 16.01 7.48
CA ASN A 255 11.41 15.33 8.77
C ASN A 255 10.59 16.18 9.76
N THR A 256 9.52 15.61 10.32
CA THR A 256 8.64 16.30 11.29
C THR A 256 8.74 15.72 12.71
N GLY A 257 9.41 14.58 12.88
CA GLY A 257 9.61 13.92 14.17
C GLY A 257 10.90 14.30 14.92
N ASP A 258 11.14 13.61 16.04
CA ASP A 258 12.20 13.89 17.02
C ASP A 258 13.56 13.25 16.69
N LEU A 259 13.60 12.29 15.75
CA LEU A 259 14.81 11.54 15.39
C LEU A 259 15.34 11.90 14.01
N THR A 260 16.65 11.85 13.84
CA THR A 260 17.28 11.91 12.51
C THR A 260 16.79 10.74 11.66
N GLN A 261 16.24 11.04 10.49
CA GLN A 261 15.82 10.03 9.53
C GLN A 261 16.98 9.73 8.59
N GLU A 262 17.57 8.56 8.76
CA GLU A 262 18.70 8.06 7.97
C GLU A 262 18.25 7.48 6.63
N ASN A 263 19.06 7.65 5.58
CA ASN A 263 18.90 6.99 4.27
C ASN A 263 17.53 7.22 3.59
N VAL A 264 16.98 8.43 3.72
CA VAL A 264 15.71 8.81 3.08
C VAL A 264 15.81 8.59 1.57
N THR A 265 14.88 7.83 1.00
CA THR A 265 14.94 7.38 -0.39
C THR A 265 13.70 7.84 -1.15
N VAL A 266 13.90 8.48 -2.30
CA VAL A 266 12.84 9.02 -3.17
C VAL A 266 12.74 8.18 -4.44
N LYS A 267 11.55 7.71 -4.77
CA LYS A 267 11.21 7.04 -6.03
C LYS A 267 9.99 7.70 -6.67
N ASP A 268 9.90 7.61 -7.99
CA ASP A 268 8.81 8.08 -8.83
C ASP A 268 8.38 6.96 -9.79
N VAL A 269 7.12 6.95 -10.23
CA VAL A 269 6.58 5.98 -11.19
C VAL A 269 5.74 6.71 -12.24
N LEU A 270 6.39 7.06 -13.35
CA LEU A 270 5.74 7.72 -14.48
C LEU A 270 4.65 6.84 -15.11
N PRO A 271 3.45 7.40 -15.40
CA PRO A 271 2.40 6.72 -16.14
C PRO A 271 2.73 6.67 -17.63
N THR A 272 2.11 5.72 -18.34
CA THR A 272 2.01 5.75 -19.81
C THR A 272 1.49 7.12 -20.26
N GLY A 273 2.18 7.74 -21.21
CA GLY A 273 1.89 9.11 -21.68
C GLY A 273 2.89 10.17 -21.21
N LEU A 274 3.73 9.85 -20.22
CA LEU A 274 4.89 10.65 -19.83
C LEU A 274 6.20 9.87 -20.08
N THR A 275 7.25 10.58 -20.47
CA THR A 275 8.60 10.03 -20.70
C THR A 275 9.62 10.83 -19.91
N TYR A 276 10.52 10.16 -19.19
CA TYR A 276 11.54 10.81 -18.38
C TYR A 276 12.56 11.57 -19.26
N VAL A 277 12.99 12.76 -18.84
CA VAL A 277 14.05 13.53 -19.52
C VAL A 277 15.41 13.21 -18.90
N PRO A 278 16.36 12.58 -19.63
CA PRO A 278 17.68 12.24 -19.11
C PRO A 278 18.45 13.43 -18.54
N GLY A 279 19.16 13.20 -17.42
CA GLY A 279 19.93 14.21 -16.70
C GLY A 279 19.12 15.27 -15.95
N SER A 280 17.78 15.20 -15.94
CA SER A 280 16.94 16.26 -15.37
C SER A 280 16.82 16.22 -13.83
N THR A 281 17.20 15.11 -13.17
CA THR A 281 17.02 14.97 -11.72
C THR A 281 18.03 15.84 -10.96
N VAL A 282 17.51 16.81 -10.20
CA VAL A 282 18.28 17.65 -9.27
C VAL A 282 17.74 17.51 -7.85
N LEU A 283 18.63 17.55 -6.86
CA LEU A 283 18.35 17.56 -5.43
C LEU A 283 18.84 18.87 -4.82
N ALA A 284 18.04 19.46 -3.94
CA ALA A 284 18.49 20.50 -3.01
C ALA A 284 18.17 20.12 -1.56
N ASN A 285 19.09 20.42 -0.66
CA ASN A 285 19.01 20.23 0.79
C ASN A 285 20.08 21.08 1.49
N ALA A 286 20.20 21.01 2.83
CA ALA A 286 21.19 21.79 3.58
C ALA A 286 22.65 21.63 3.11
N ASN A 287 23.01 20.47 2.55
CA ASN A 287 24.34 20.16 2.00
C ASN A 287 24.49 20.55 0.52
N ASN A 288 23.38 20.79 -0.19
CA ASN A 288 23.32 21.14 -1.61
C ASN A 288 22.35 22.31 -1.78
N GLN A 289 22.71 23.48 -1.25
CA GLN A 289 21.85 24.68 -1.23
C GLN A 289 21.63 25.26 -2.63
N THR A 290 22.60 25.07 -3.53
CA THR A 290 22.38 25.17 -4.97
C THR A 290 21.91 23.79 -5.48
N PRO A 291 20.80 23.71 -6.25
CA PRO A 291 20.29 22.43 -6.75
C PRO A 291 21.35 21.68 -7.57
N LYS A 292 21.66 20.46 -7.15
CA LYS A 292 22.73 19.64 -7.71
C LYS A 292 22.13 18.48 -8.50
N GLN A 293 22.65 18.22 -9.70
CA GLN A 293 22.27 17.03 -10.47
C GLN A 293 22.65 15.75 -9.72
N VAL A 294 21.71 14.80 -9.66
CA VAL A 294 21.85 13.49 -9.03
C VAL A 294 21.46 12.39 -10.03
N SER A 295 21.34 11.14 -9.58
CA SER A 295 21.04 10.02 -10.47
C SER A 295 19.63 10.08 -11.06
N ASP A 296 19.52 9.81 -12.36
CA ASP A 296 18.29 9.63 -13.11
C ASP A 296 17.40 8.48 -12.57
N ASN A 297 17.96 7.59 -11.73
CA ASN A 297 17.27 6.43 -11.14
C ASN A 297 16.02 6.74 -10.30
N VAL A 298 15.65 8.01 -10.11
CA VAL A 298 14.42 8.41 -9.39
C VAL A 298 13.18 7.73 -9.97
N THR A 299 13.06 7.59 -11.29
CA THR A 299 11.95 6.89 -11.97
C THR A 299 12.15 5.36 -12.09
N GLY A 300 13.26 4.83 -11.59
CA GLY A 300 13.67 3.42 -11.70
C GLY A 300 13.68 2.71 -10.35
N VAL A 301 14.87 2.54 -9.76
CA VAL A 301 15.05 1.93 -8.43
C VAL A 301 14.86 2.91 -7.27
N GLY A 302 14.82 4.22 -7.54
CA GLY A 302 14.84 5.30 -6.56
C GLY A 302 16.25 5.84 -6.32
N ILE A 303 16.33 6.93 -5.55
CA ILE A 303 17.57 7.59 -5.14
C ILE A 303 17.59 7.85 -3.63
N ASN A 304 18.69 7.51 -2.97
CA ASN A 304 18.95 7.93 -1.59
C ASN A 304 19.34 9.43 -1.61
N ILE A 305 18.61 10.25 -0.86
CA ILE A 305 18.82 11.71 -0.79
C ILE A 305 19.57 12.14 0.49
N GLY A 306 20.06 11.19 1.28
CA GLY A 306 20.82 11.42 2.51
C GLY A 306 19.99 11.28 3.79
N SER A 307 20.49 11.90 4.87
CA SER A 307 19.94 11.80 6.21
C SER A 307 19.56 13.18 6.77
N TYR A 308 18.45 13.23 7.53
CA TYR A 308 17.76 14.48 7.87
C TYR A 308 17.46 14.57 9.35
N THR A 309 18.11 15.52 10.03
CA THR A 309 17.83 15.89 11.42
C THR A 309 16.38 16.40 11.60
N PRO A 310 15.84 16.40 12.83
CA PRO A 310 14.52 16.95 13.13
C PRO A 310 14.27 18.32 12.48
N GLY A 311 13.08 18.50 11.91
CA GLY A 311 12.68 19.72 11.22
C GLY A 311 13.36 20.01 9.88
N SER A 312 14.36 19.21 9.46
CA SER A 312 15.14 19.43 8.24
C SER A 312 14.43 18.86 7.00
N ASP A 313 14.64 19.49 5.84
CA ASP A 313 13.93 19.23 4.60
C ASP A 313 14.84 19.05 3.37
N ALA A 314 14.23 18.57 2.29
CA ALA A 314 14.82 18.45 0.97
C ALA A 314 13.76 18.52 -0.12
N TRP A 315 14.21 18.76 -1.35
CA TRP A 315 13.38 18.51 -2.52
C TRP A 315 14.16 17.93 -3.70
N VAL A 316 13.48 17.05 -4.43
CA VAL A 316 13.94 16.46 -5.69
C VAL A 316 13.05 17.00 -6.81
N ARG A 317 13.66 17.58 -7.84
CA ARG A 317 12.96 17.96 -9.08
C ARG A 317 13.51 17.14 -10.22
N PHE A 318 12.65 16.69 -11.12
CA PHE A 318 13.05 16.15 -12.42
C PHE A 318 12.02 16.57 -13.48
N SER A 319 12.33 16.37 -14.76
CA SER A 319 11.47 16.76 -15.87
C SER A 319 10.99 15.54 -16.65
N ALA A 320 9.77 15.61 -17.18
CA ALA A 320 9.18 14.60 -18.04
C ALA A 320 8.53 15.25 -19.27
N LYS A 321 8.62 14.59 -20.41
CA LYS A 321 7.99 15.01 -21.66
C LYS A 321 6.70 14.23 -21.89
N VAL A 322 5.60 14.94 -22.13
CA VAL A 322 4.34 14.40 -22.62
C VAL A 322 4.57 13.79 -24.00
N VAL A 323 4.04 12.59 -24.24
CA VAL A 323 4.15 11.94 -25.56
C VAL A 323 3.43 12.73 -26.66
N ASN A 324 3.73 12.41 -27.92
CA ASN A 324 3.06 13.01 -29.08
C ASN A 324 1.57 12.62 -29.11
N LYS A 325 0.74 13.42 -29.81
CA LYS A 325 -0.73 13.25 -29.89
C LYS A 325 -1.13 11.83 -30.29
N ASP A 326 -0.37 11.20 -31.17
CA ASP A 326 -0.65 9.89 -31.79
C ASP A 326 -0.59 8.70 -30.81
N VAL A 327 -0.02 8.91 -29.61
CA VAL A 327 0.08 7.91 -28.53
C VAL A 327 -1.01 8.10 -27.48
N LEU A 328 -1.71 9.23 -27.49
CA LEU A 328 -2.73 9.59 -26.51
C LEU A 328 -4.13 9.20 -27.00
N ALA A 329 -5.03 8.92 -26.06
CA ALA A 329 -6.43 8.66 -26.38
C ALA A 329 -7.15 9.92 -26.87
N CYS A 330 -8.23 9.72 -27.61
CA CYS A 330 -9.15 10.76 -28.08
C CYS A 330 -9.80 11.48 -26.88
N GLY A 331 -9.70 12.81 -26.80
CA GLY A 331 -10.28 13.60 -25.71
C GLY A 331 -9.35 13.80 -24.52
N VAL A 332 -9.89 13.79 -23.30
CA VAL A 332 -9.14 14.14 -22.07
C VAL A 332 -8.35 12.94 -21.56
N ASN A 333 -7.02 13.08 -21.49
CA ASN A 333 -6.10 12.12 -20.90
C ASN A 333 -5.64 12.63 -19.53
N THR A 334 -5.71 11.77 -18.51
CA THR A 334 -5.34 12.10 -17.12
C THR A 334 -4.10 11.31 -16.72
N LEU A 335 -2.93 11.94 -16.79
CA LEU A 335 -1.64 11.31 -16.57
C LEU A 335 -1.21 11.52 -15.11
N LYS A 336 -1.72 10.64 -14.22
CA LYS A 336 -1.41 10.64 -12.77
C LYS A 336 0.01 10.11 -12.52
N ASN A 337 0.94 10.97 -12.12
CA ASN A 337 2.29 10.56 -11.74
C ASN A 337 2.42 10.44 -10.22
N VAL A 338 2.98 9.33 -9.72
CA VAL A 338 3.06 9.02 -8.28
C VAL A 338 4.51 8.99 -7.82
N ALA A 339 4.81 9.70 -6.74
CA ALA A 339 6.07 9.61 -6.01
C ALA A 339 5.90 8.86 -4.69
N THR A 340 6.98 8.23 -4.23
CA THR A 340 7.08 7.59 -2.92
C THR A 340 8.37 8.02 -2.24
N VAL A 341 8.28 8.53 -1.02
CA VAL A 341 9.44 8.74 -0.14
C VAL A 341 9.42 7.66 0.94
N THR A 342 10.53 6.93 1.09
CA THR A 342 10.69 5.83 2.03
C THR A 342 11.72 6.17 3.08
N THR A 343 11.38 5.90 4.35
CA THR A 343 12.23 6.12 5.53
C THR A 343 12.15 4.91 6.45
N ALA A 344 12.89 4.90 7.57
CA ALA A 344 12.77 3.86 8.59
C ALA A 344 11.36 3.75 9.21
N ALA A 345 10.57 4.83 9.17
CA ALA A 345 9.16 4.83 9.61
C ALA A 345 8.19 4.24 8.56
N GLY A 346 8.69 3.87 7.37
CA GLY A 346 7.91 3.34 6.25
C GLY A 346 7.80 4.30 5.06
N PRO A 347 7.06 3.91 4.01
CA PRO A 347 6.82 4.74 2.84
C PRO A 347 5.63 5.69 3.03
N LYS A 348 5.70 6.86 2.39
CA LYS A 348 4.55 7.71 2.06
C LYS A 348 4.58 8.04 0.58
N SER A 349 3.41 8.12 -0.04
CA SER A 349 3.25 8.44 -1.46
C SER A 349 2.29 9.59 -1.67
N ASP A 350 2.51 10.33 -2.73
CA ASP A 350 1.68 11.46 -3.17
C ASP A 350 1.76 11.59 -4.70
N ASP A 351 0.77 12.23 -5.32
CA ASP A 351 0.59 12.20 -6.77
C ASP A 351 0.20 13.54 -7.40
N ALA A 352 0.78 13.82 -8.57
CA ALA A 352 0.54 15.03 -9.34
C ALA A 352 0.09 14.69 -10.76
N VAL A 353 -0.88 15.43 -11.27
CA VAL A 353 -1.64 15.07 -12.48
C VAL A 353 -1.28 15.98 -13.65
N VAL A 354 -0.93 15.39 -14.79
CA VAL A 354 -0.88 16.12 -16.08
C VAL A 354 -2.15 15.82 -16.87
N ILE A 355 -2.93 16.85 -17.17
CA ILE A 355 -4.13 16.74 -18.01
C ILE A 355 -3.74 17.11 -19.45
N VAL A 356 -4.07 16.25 -20.42
CA VAL A 356 -3.79 16.49 -21.84
C VAL A 356 -5.06 16.23 -22.66
N THR A 357 -5.64 17.30 -23.20
CA THR A 357 -6.80 17.20 -24.11
C THR A 357 -6.31 17.03 -25.54
N THR A 358 -6.67 15.92 -26.18
CA THR A 358 -6.49 15.75 -27.62
C THR A 358 -7.79 16.06 -28.34
N GLU A 359 -7.71 16.85 -29.43
CA GLU A 359 -8.86 17.01 -30.32
C GLU A 359 -9.16 15.70 -31.03
N CYS A 360 -10.35 15.17 -30.80
CA CYS A 360 -10.92 14.06 -31.56
C CYS A 360 -11.17 14.48 -33.00
N ILE A 361 -10.36 13.99 -33.93
CA ILE A 361 -10.66 14.05 -35.36
C ILE A 361 -11.90 13.17 -35.58
N PRO A 362 -13.02 13.72 -36.10
CA PRO A 362 -14.16 12.88 -36.46
C PRO A 362 -13.73 11.92 -37.56
N VAL A 363 -13.84 10.61 -37.32
CA VAL A 363 -13.67 9.63 -38.39
C VAL A 363 -14.84 9.80 -39.34
N GLU A 364 -14.60 10.48 -40.47
CA GLU A 364 -15.61 10.69 -41.50
C GLU A 364 -16.14 9.34 -41.97
N LYS A 365 -17.38 9.02 -41.59
CA LYS A 365 -18.01 7.73 -41.90
C LYS A 365 -18.12 7.58 -43.42
N THR A 366 -17.30 6.71 -43.99
CA THR A 366 -17.40 6.32 -45.39
C THR A 366 -18.48 5.26 -45.59
N ILE A 367 -19.11 5.27 -46.76
CA ILE A 367 -20.07 4.26 -47.18
C ILE A 367 -19.71 3.74 -48.57
N GLU A 368 -19.96 2.45 -48.81
CA GLU A 368 -19.96 1.90 -50.16
C GLU A 368 -21.29 2.18 -50.84
N VAL A 369 -21.23 2.67 -52.07
CA VAL A 369 -22.39 3.02 -52.88
C VAL A 369 -22.23 2.55 -54.32
N CYS A 370 -23.37 2.36 -54.98
CA CYS A 370 -23.48 2.32 -56.42
C CYS A 370 -23.39 3.76 -56.97
N ARG A 371 -22.54 4.03 -57.97
CA ARG A 371 -22.51 5.32 -58.67
C ARG A 371 -23.34 5.24 -59.96
N LEU A 372 -24.38 6.05 -60.04
CA LEU A 372 -25.40 5.97 -61.08
C LEU A 372 -24.93 6.49 -62.46
N SER A 373 -23.92 7.36 -62.50
CA SER A 373 -23.43 7.94 -63.76
C SER A 373 -22.62 6.98 -64.64
N ASP A 374 -22.00 5.95 -64.05
CA ASP A 374 -21.21 4.92 -64.76
C ASP A 374 -21.54 3.48 -64.33
N ASN A 375 -22.58 3.29 -63.52
CA ASN A 375 -23.02 2.01 -62.94
C ASN A 375 -21.90 1.26 -62.17
N LYS A 376 -20.97 2.01 -61.56
CA LYS A 376 -19.84 1.42 -60.83
C LYS A 376 -20.21 1.09 -59.39
N TYR A 377 -19.95 -0.15 -58.97
CA TYR A 377 -20.03 -0.62 -57.59
C TYR A 377 -18.88 -1.61 -57.29
N PRO A 378 -18.25 -1.56 -56.10
CA PRO A 378 -18.40 -0.53 -55.07
C PRO A 378 -17.68 0.77 -55.46
N VAL A 379 -18.22 1.90 -55.01
CA VAL A 379 -17.53 3.18 -54.91
C VAL A 379 -17.60 3.63 -53.45
N THR A 380 -16.46 3.88 -52.83
CA THR A 380 -16.39 4.42 -51.46
C THR A 380 -16.48 5.95 -51.52
N ILE A 381 -17.41 6.54 -50.78
CA ILE A 381 -17.54 7.99 -50.59
C ILE A 381 -17.67 8.33 -49.11
N LYS A 382 -17.54 9.59 -48.72
CA LYS A 382 -17.97 10.04 -47.39
C LYS A 382 -19.51 10.01 -47.33
N GLU A 383 -20.10 9.69 -46.18
CA GLU A 383 -21.56 9.74 -46.02
C GLU A 383 -22.13 11.16 -46.15
N SER A 384 -21.33 12.18 -45.88
CA SER A 384 -21.64 13.59 -46.14
C SER A 384 -21.62 13.98 -47.63
N GLU A 385 -21.02 13.15 -48.49
CA GLU A 385 -21.01 13.31 -49.96
C GLU A 385 -22.15 12.52 -50.63
N PHE A 386 -23.00 11.84 -49.85
CA PHE A 386 -24.10 11.04 -50.38
C PHE A 386 -25.22 11.92 -50.94
N ASP A 387 -25.29 11.94 -52.27
CA ASP A 387 -26.36 12.56 -53.05
C ASP A 387 -27.13 11.46 -53.80
N SER A 388 -28.43 11.32 -53.50
CA SER A 388 -29.28 10.28 -54.08
C SER A 388 -29.57 10.47 -55.58
N SER A 389 -29.19 11.59 -56.18
CA SER A 389 -29.20 11.78 -57.64
C SER A 389 -27.94 11.25 -58.34
N LYS A 390 -26.86 11.02 -57.58
CA LYS A 390 -25.54 10.56 -58.06
C LYS A 390 -25.22 9.14 -57.63
N TYR A 391 -25.73 8.72 -56.47
CA TYR A 391 -25.38 7.48 -55.79
C TYR A 391 -26.60 6.75 -55.22
N SER A 392 -26.54 5.43 -55.19
CA SER A 392 -27.50 4.58 -54.45
C SER A 392 -26.78 3.76 -53.37
N LYS A 393 -27.46 3.55 -52.24
CA LYS A 393 -27.00 2.63 -51.18
C LYS A 393 -27.38 1.16 -51.47
N ASN A 394 -28.09 0.89 -52.56
CA ASN A 394 -28.42 -0.47 -53.01
C ASN A 394 -27.39 -0.97 -54.05
N PRO A 395 -26.66 -2.07 -53.80
CA PRO A 395 -25.75 -2.67 -54.78
C PRO A 395 -26.43 -3.20 -56.04
N ALA A 396 -27.75 -3.47 -56.02
CA ALA A 396 -28.47 -3.97 -57.19
C ALA A 396 -28.65 -2.89 -58.28
N ASP A 397 -28.72 -1.60 -57.91
CA ASP A 397 -28.95 -0.50 -58.86
C ASP A 397 -27.79 -0.32 -59.86
N CYS A 398 -26.61 -0.88 -59.57
CA CYS A 398 -25.44 -0.93 -60.45
C CYS A 398 -25.22 -2.32 -61.09
N LYS A 399 -26.00 -3.34 -60.73
CA LYS A 399 -25.91 -4.67 -61.31
C LYS A 399 -26.90 -4.76 -62.48
N PRO A 400 -26.46 -5.16 -63.68
CA PRO A 400 -27.40 -5.41 -64.77
C PRO A 400 -28.25 -6.64 -64.43
N ILE A 401 -29.50 -6.61 -64.87
CA ILE A 401 -30.48 -7.68 -64.68
C ILE A 401 -30.61 -8.50 -65.96
N GLU A 402 -30.79 -9.81 -65.81
CA GLU A 402 -31.22 -10.67 -66.91
C GLU A 402 -32.75 -10.66 -66.97
N VAL A 403 -33.30 -10.42 -68.16
CA VAL A 403 -34.75 -10.34 -68.40
C VAL A 403 -35.10 -11.03 -69.71
N CYS A 404 -36.30 -11.60 -69.78
CA CYS A 404 -36.87 -12.03 -71.04
C CYS A 404 -37.35 -10.81 -71.82
N ARG A 405 -36.79 -10.52 -73.00
CA ARG A 405 -37.37 -9.52 -73.91
C ARG A 405 -38.57 -10.13 -74.63
N LEU A 406 -39.69 -9.43 -74.58
CA LEU A 406 -41.00 -9.98 -74.94
C LEU A 406 -41.27 -10.01 -76.45
N ASP A 407 -40.50 -9.27 -77.25
CA ASP A 407 -40.67 -9.14 -78.70
C ASP A 407 -40.10 -10.32 -79.51
N ASP A 408 -38.86 -10.74 -79.21
CA ASP A 408 -38.13 -11.80 -79.91
C ASP A 408 -37.80 -13.01 -79.02
N LYS A 409 -38.33 -13.01 -77.80
CA LYS A 409 -38.26 -14.11 -76.81
C LYS A 409 -36.83 -14.57 -76.52
N LYS A 410 -35.93 -13.60 -76.30
CA LYS A 410 -34.57 -13.85 -75.83
C LYS A 410 -34.34 -13.32 -74.42
N ILE A 411 -33.59 -14.08 -73.62
CA ILE A 411 -32.98 -13.56 -72.40
C ILE A 411 -31.90 -12.55 -72.80
N VAL A 412 -31.97 -11.35 -72.23
CA VAL A 412 -31.03 -10.25 -72.48
C VAL A 412 -30.65 -9.58 -71.16
N THR A 413 -29.41 -9.09 -71.10
CA THR A 413 -28.86 -8.38 -69.94
C THR A 413 -29.04 -6.87 -70.13
N ILE A 414 -29.83 -6.22 -69.27
CA ILE A 414 -30.12 -4.76 -69.34
C ILE A 414 -29.82 -4.08 -68.00
N LYS A 415 -29.81 -2.73 -67.96
CA LYS A 415 -29.84 -2.01 -66.67
C LYS A 415 -31.24 -2.11 -66.06
N GLU A 416 -31.35 -2.15 -64.73
CA GLU A 416 -32.65 -2.04 -64.05
C GLU A 416 -33.39 -0.74 -64.44
N SER A 417 -32.66 0.35 -64.69
CA SER A 417 -33.20 1.63 -65.21
C SER A 417 -33.68 1.58 -66.67
N GLU A 418 -33.40 0.50 -67.40
CA GLU A 418 -33.89 0.24 -68.77
C GLU A 418 -35.08 -0.74 -68.77
N TYR A 419 -35.52 -1.22 -67.60
CA TYR A 419 -36.64 -2.13 -67.45
C TYR A 419 -37.99 -1.43 -67.69
N ASP A 420 -38.57 -1.72 -68.84
CA ASP A 420 -39.95 -1.41 -69.21
C ASP A 420 -40.75 -2.72 -69.26
N SER A 421 -41.74 -2.87 -68.37
CA SER A 421 -42.56 -4.08 -68.26
C SER A 421 -43.40 -4.41 -69.49
N ASN A 422 -43.50 -3.49 -70.46
CA ASN A 422 -44.16 -3.72 -71.75
C ASN A 422 -43.20 -4.33 -72.79
N LYS A 423 -41.89 -4.25 -72.54
CA LYS A 423 -40.81 -4.73 -73.44
C LYS A 423 -40.05 -5.92 -72.86
N TYR A 424 -39.97 -6.01 -71.54
CA TYR A 424 -39.20 -7.01 -70.81
C TYR A 424 -40.02 -7.61 -69.66
N SER A 425 -39.77 -8.88 -69.35
CA SER A 425 -40.26 -9.55 -68.14
C SER A 425 -39.09 -10.05 -67.31
N LYS A 426 -39.19 -9.93 -65.98
CA LYS A 426 -38.23 -10.53 -65.05
C LYS A 426 -38.43 -12.04 -64.84
N ASN A 427 -39.50 -12.62 -65.41
CA ASN A 427 -39.64 -14.07 -65.50
C ASN A 427 -38.96 -14.58 -66.78
N LEU A 428 -37.84 -15.29 -66.63
CA LEU A 428 -37.08 -15.81 -67.77
C LEU A 428 -37.85 -16.88 -68.56
N ALA A 429 -38.78 -17.60 -67.91
CA ALA A 429 -39.61 -18.61 -68.56
C ALA A 429 -40.63 -18.02 -69.57
N ASP A 430 -40.88 -16.70 -69.56
CA ASP A 430 -41.74 -16.04 -70.56
C ASP A 430 -41.13 -16.06 -71.98
N CYS A 431 -39.90 -16.54 -72.12
CA CYS A 431 -39.15 -16.69 -73.38
C CYS A 431 -39.18 -18.11 -73.95
N ASP A 432 -39.65 -19.12 -73.21
CA ASP A 432 -39.70 -20.51 -73.69
C ASP A 432 -40.94 -20.77 -74.55
N ALA A 433 -40.72 -21.33 -75.76
CA ALA A 433 -41.77 -21.59 -76.74
C ALA A 433 -42.15 -23.09 -76.84
N PRO A 434 -43.44 -23.44 -76.98
CA PRO A 434 -43.91 -24.83 -76.95
C PRO A 434 -43.56 -25.62 -78.24
N LYS A 435 -43.36 -26.94 -78.09
CA LYS A 435 -43.11 -27.90 -79.19
C LYS A 435 -44.20 -28.98 -79.23
N GLY A 436 -44.56 -29.46 -80.43
CA GLY A 436 -45.55 -30.51 -80.66
C GLY A 436 -44.96 -31.81 -81.23
N ALA A 437 -45.72 -32.91 -81.12
CA ALA A 437 -45.41 -34.28 -81.60
C ALA A 437 -46.39 -34.70 -82.73
N PRO A 438 -46.46 -35.97 -83.26
CA PRO A 438 -46.50 -37.29 -82.57
C PRO A 438 -45.37 -38.24 -83.07
N THR A 439 -45.30 -39.58 -82.92
CA THR A 439 -46.14 -40.70 -82.36
C THR A 439 -45.14 -41.80 -81.83
N GLU A 440 -45.34 -43.12 -81.61
CA GLU A 440 -46.38 -44.18 -81.76
C GLU A 440 -46.52 -45.01 -80.43
N ILE A 441 -47.06 -46.25 -80.49
CA ILE A 441 -47.60 -47.12 -79.40
C ILE A 441 -47.37 -48.62 -79.81
N PRO A 442 -47.36 -49.69 -78.96
CA PRO A 442 -47.63 -49.84 -77.51
C PRO A 442 -46.56 -50.61 -76.66
N SER A 443 -46.71 -50.63 -75.31
CA SER A 443 -46.84 -51.89 -74.54
C SER A 443 -47.38 -51.68 -73.10
N THR A 444 -48.07 -52.69 -72.58
CA THR A 444 -48.93 -52.80 -71.37
C THR A 444 -48.25 -52.72 -69.99
N GLY A 445 -48.98 -52.26 -68.94
CA GLY A 445 -48.67 -52.54 -67.51
C GLY A 445 -49.31 -51.57 -66.50
N PRO A 446 -49.99 -51.99 -65.40
CA PRO A 446 -50.85 -51.08 -64.60
C PRO A 446 -50.49 -50.87 -63.10
N ALA A 447 -51.25 -49.95 -62.46
CA ALA A 447 -51.51 -49.74 -61.02
C ALA A 447 -50.43 -49.00 -60.17
N GLU A 448 -50.75 -48.14 -59.19
CA GLU A 448 -52.04 -47.53 -58.76
C GLU A 448 -51.86 -46.23 -57.91
N PHE A 449 -52.97 -45.47 -57.73
CA PHE A 449 -53.43 -44.66 -56.56
C PHE A 449 -52.48 -44.46 -55.32
N ILE A 450 -52.34 -43.33 -54.58
CA ILE A 450 -53.07 -42.04 -54.30
C ILE A 450 -52.01 -40.98 -53.81
N GLY A 451 -52.11 -39.64 -53.79
CA GLY A 451 -53.09 -38.64 -54.28
C GLY A 451 -53.53 -37.56 -53.24
N ASN A 452 -53.55 -36.25 -53.61
CA ASN A 452 -54.37 -35.15 -53.01
C ASN A 452 -54.12 -34.69 -51.52
N ILE A 453 -54.38 -33.43 -51.06
CA ILE A 453 -54.57 -32.08 -51.68
C ILE A 453 -54.53 -30.95 -50.59
N VAL A 454 -54.10 -29.71 -50.93
CA VAL A 454 -54.42 -28.37 -50.29
C VAL A 454 -54.11 -28.16 -48.77
N GLY A 455 -53.75 -26.96 -48.25
CA GLY A 455 -53.57 -25.63 -48.86
C GLY A 455 -53.23 -24.52 -47.84
N SER A 456 -53.46 -23.25 -48.20
CA SER A 456 -52.79 -22.07 -47.63
C SER A 456 -53.67 -21.07 -46.85
N SER A 457 -53.18 -20.57 -45.71
CA SER A 457 -53.57 -19.31 -45.02
C SER A 457 -52.73 -19.11 -43.73
N ALA A 458 -52.65 -17.98 -43.03
CA ALA A 458 -52.64 -16.54 -43.38
C ALA A 458 -52.34 -15.72 -42.09
N LEU A 459 -51.88 -14.46 -42.22
CA LEU A 459 -51.69 -13.48 -41.12
C LEU A 459 -50.59 -13.80 -40.07
N GLY A 460 -50.09 -12.78 -39.34
CA GLY A 460 -49.19 -12.97 -38.20
C GLY A 460 -48.15 -11.86 -37.97
N TYR A 461 -48.56 -10.76 -37.33
CA TYR A 461 -47.71 -9.61 -37.01
C TYR A 461 -46.65 -9.89 -35.92
N GLY A 462 -45.59 -9.08 -35.90
CA GLY A 462 -44.98 -8.61 -34.64
C GLY A 462 -43.79 -9.41 -34.10
N ALA A 463 -42.59 -8.83 -34.22
CA ALA A 463 -41.46 -9.22 -33.39
C ALA A 463 -41.65 -8.69 -31.96
N TYR A 464 -41.47 -9.55 -30.95
CA TYR A 464 -41.13 -9.08 -29.60
C TYR A 464 -39.90 -9.79 -29.07
N SER A 465 -38.96 -8.95 -28.66
CA SER A 465 -37.76 -9.20 -27.88
C SER A 465 -37.82 -10.37 -26.90
N TYR A 466 -36.72 -11.14 -26.87
CA TYR A 466 -35.75 -11.03 -25.76
C TYR A 466 -36.36 -10.62 -24.42
N LEU A 467 -36.66 -11.59 -23.55
CA LEU A 467 -36.45 -11.55 -22.09
C LEU A 467 -37.05 -12.80 -21.39
N ASN A 468 -36.34 -13.92 -21.47
CA ASN A 468 -35.68 -14.56 -20.31
C ASN A 468 -35.13 -15.94 -20.73
N SER A 469 -33.83 -16.21 -20.61
CA SER A 469 -32.99 -16.29 -19.40
C SER A 469 -33.08 -17.66 -18.70
N ARG A 470 -31.90 -18.29 -18.60
CA ARG A 470 -31.56 -19.39 -17.67
C ARG A 470 -32.46 -20.64 -17.65
N ARG A 471 -32.10 -21.66 -18.46
CA ARG A 471 -32.21 -23.10 -18.09
C ARG A 471 -31.42 -24.04 -19.02
N ALA A 472 -30.09 -24.00 -18.95
CA ALA A 472 -29.21 -25.01 -19.59
C ALA A 472 -27.79 -25.14 -18.99
N LEU A 473 -27.60 -24.89 -17.68
CA LEU A 473 -26.41 -25.41 -17.00
C LEU A 473 -26.57 -26.93 -16.80
N LYS A 474 -25.49 -27.69 -17.02
CA LYS A 474 -25.34 -29.17 -17.02
C LYS A 474 -25.54 -29.89 -18.37
N LYS A 475 -24.48 -29.92 -19.19
CA LYS A 475 -24.02 -31.18 -19.84
C LYS A 475 -22.55 -31.13 -20.27
N ALA A 476 -21.66 -31.24 -19.30
CA ALA A 476 -20.24 -31.55 -19.49
C ALA A 476 -19.79 -32.37 -18.27
N HIS A 477 -20.10 -33.67 -18.29
CA HIS A 477 -19.64 -34.63 -17.29
C HIS A 477 -19.17 -35.87 -18.05
N ASN A 478 -17.85 -35.97 -18.17
CA ASN A 478 -17.01 -37.14 -18.46
C ASN A 478 -15.58 -36.65 -18.29
#